data_AF-A0A5C1DL42-F1
#
_entry.id   AF-A0A5C1DL42-F1
#
_cell.length_a   1.000
_cell.length_b   1.000
_cell.length_c   1.000
_cell.angle_alpha   90.00
_cell.angle_beta   90.00
_cell.angle_gamma   90.00
#
_symmetry.space_group_name_H-M   'P 1'
#
loop_
_entity.id
_entity.type
_entity.pdbx_description
1 polymer ?
#
loop_
_entity_poly.entity_id
_entity_poly.type
_entity_poly.pdbx_seq_one_letter_code
_entity_poly.pdbx_strand_id
1 'polypeptide(L)'
;MPQWHNRGSDLTISETIMSKILESNSSSDNATNTILKLFQASLNATERLAKLQVKMSKEVIDYHAAVINEFSSSPNSHDSFSKIGELSSDAVNKAFSHSKDVYDIFSDSQNEISKLIGKASNPMMLD
;
A
#
# COMPACT_ATOMS: atom_id res chain seq x y z
N MET A 1 11.65 -37.07 32.83
CA MET A 1 11.50 -35.60 32.86
C MET A 1 11.16 -35.12 31.46
N PRO A 2 10.12 -34.30 31.25
CA PRO A 2 9.73 -33.84 29.92
C PRO A 2 10.64 -32.70 29.45
N GLN A 3 11.11 -32.80 28.21
CA GLN A 3 11.92 -31.80 27.51
C GLN A 3 10.99 -30.64 27.12
N TRP A 4 11.13 -29.48 27.77
CA TRP A 4 10.38 -28.28 27.39
C TRP A 4 10.92 -27.75 26.05
N HIS A 5 10.06 -27.76 25.03
CA HIS A 5 10.35 -27.22 23.71
C HIS A 5 10.57 -25.70 23.83
N ASN A 6 11.79 -25.26 23.52
CA ASN A 6 12.24 -23.88 23.60
C ASN A 6 11.49 -23.02 22.55
N ARG A 7 10.43 -22.32 22.95
CA ARG A 7 9.69 -21.34 22.10
C ARG A 7 10.45 -20.03 21.93
N GLY A 8 11.75 -20.11 21.64
CA GLY A 8 12.66 -18.96 21.66
C GLY A 8 13.05 -18.38 20.30
N SER A 9 12.25 -18.53 19.23
CA SER A 9 12.72 -18.11 17.89
C SER A 9 11.71 -17.46 16.93
N ASP A 10 10.40 -17.46 17.21
CA ASP A 10 9.46 -16.74 16.33
C ASP A 10 9.26 -15.30 16.82
N LEU A 11 10.25 -14.46 16.56
CA LEU A 11 10.06 -13.01 16.58
C LEU A 11 9.11 -12.64 15.44
N THR A 12 8.05 -11.90 15.76
CA THR A 12 7.16 -11.32 14.76
C THR A 12 7.96 -10.44 13.79
N ILE A 13 7.38 -10.15 12.61
CA ILE A 13 8.01 -9.26 11.62
C ILE A 13 8.41 -7.91 12.28
N SER A 14 7.57 -7.40 13.18
CA SER A 14 7.82 -6.17 13.94
C SER A 14 9.05 -6.29 14.84
N GLU A 15 9.20 -7.41 15.55
CA GLU A 15 10.32 -7.65 16.47
C GLU A 15 11.63 -7.91 15.72
N THR A 16 11.56 -8.57 14.55
CA THR A 16 12.72 -8.80 13.68
C THR A 16 13.23 -7.49 13.05
N ILE A 17 12.32 -6.59 12.70
CA ILE A 17 12.69 -5.26 12.19
C ILE A 17 13.30 -4.43 13.32
N MET A 18 12.71 -4.42 14.51
CA MET A 18 13.25 -3.70 15.67
C MET A 18 14.63 -4.22 16.09
N SER A 19 14.83 -5.54 16.13
CA SER A 19 16.13 -6.11 16.51
C SER A 19 17.23 -5.70 15.54
N LYS A 20 16.98 -5.77 14.22
CA LYS A 20 17.94 -5.33 13.19
C LYS A 20 18.26 -3.83 13.25
N ILE A 21 17.30 -3.00 13.65
CA ILE A 21 17.51 -1.56 13.81
C ILE A 21 18.35 -1.25 15.06
N LEU A 22 18.10 -1.96 16.15
CA LEU A 22 18.86 -1.85 17.39
C LEU A 22 20.30 -2.36 17.23
N GLU A 23 20.49 -3.42 16.45
CA GLU A 23 21.80 -4.04 16.19
C GLU A 23 22.67 -3.20 15.23
N SER A 24 22.06 -2.48 14.28
CA SER A 24 22.78 -1.63 13.31
C SER A 24 23.17 -0.25 13.84
N ASN A 25 22.60 0.23 14.95
CA ASN A 25 22.81 1.58 15.46
C ASN A 25 23.38 1.59 16.89
N SER A 26 24.71 1.58 17.01
CA SER A 26 25.42 1.71 18.28
C SER A 26 25.39 3.12 18.91
N SER A 27 24.67 4.08 18.30
CA SER A 27 24.36 5.39 18.87
C SER A 27 22.86 5.65 18.87
N SER A 28 22.31 5.87 20.07
CA SER A 28 20.87 5.98 20.36
C SER A 28 20.12 7.01 19.48
N ASP A 29 20.78 8.12 19.11
CA ASP A 29 20.17 9.19 18.30
C ASP A 29 19.95 8.81 16.82
N ASN A 30 20.82 7.98 16.25
CA ASN A 30 20.69 7.51 14.85
C ASN A 30 19.65 6.40 14.73
N ALA A 31 19.55 5.55 15.75
CA ALA A 31 18.54 4.51 15.84
C ALA A 31 17.12 5.10 15.86
N THR A 32 16.88 6.05 16.75
CA THR A 32 15.57 6.70 16.94
C THR A 32 15.13 7.48 15.71
N ASN A 33 16.06 8.19 15.05
CA ASN A 33 15.79 8.90 13.79
C ASN A 33 15.40 7.94 12.64
N THR A 34 16.09 6.79 12.54
CA THR A 34 15.76 5.76 11.54
C THR A 34 14.38 5.15 11.79
N ILE A 35 14.05 4.85 13.05
CA ILE A 35 12.72 4.33 13.44
C ILE A 35 11.62 5.34 13.08
N LEU A 36 11.82 6.63 13.39
CA LEU A 36 10.87 7.68 13.04
C LEU A 36 10.65 7.78 11.54
N LYS A 37 11.72 7.70 10.73
CA LYS A 37 11.62 7.72 9.26
C LYS A 37 10.92 6.48 8.70
N LEU A 38 11.13 5.30 9.27
CA LEU A 38 10.41 4.09 8.89
C LEU A 38 8.92 4.19 9.21
N PHE A 39 8.58 4.74 10.38
CA PHE A 39 7.20 4.98 10.77
C PHE A 39 6.53 6.00 9.83
N GLN A 40 7.23 7.07 9.47
CA GLN A 40 6.76 8.06 8.49
C GLN A 40 6.50 7.42 7.11
N ALA A 41 7.41 6.57 6.62
CA ALA A 41 7.23 5.87 5.35
C ALA A 41 6.00 4.95 5.37
N SER A 42 5.80 4.21 6.48
CA SER A 42 4.61 3.36 6.68
C SER A 42 3.30 4.16 6.73
N LEU A 43 3.30 5.30 7.42
CA LEU A 43 2.14 6.20 7.46
C LEU A 43 1.82 6.76 6.08
N ASN A 44 2.84 7.18 5.32
CA ASN A 44 2.67 7.69 3.95
C ASN A 44 2.08 6.61 3.02
N ALA A 45 2.59 5.37 3.10
CA ALA A 45 2.03 4.24 2.36
C ALA A 45 0.55 4.00 2.69
N THR A 46 0.23 4.03 3.99
CA THR A 46 -1.15 3.87 4.48
C THR A 46 -2.05 5.00 3.98
N GLU A 47 -1.58 6.25 4.00
CA GLU A 47 -2.31 7.41 3.49
C GLU A 47 -2.59 7.28 1.99
N ARG A 48 -1.58 6.87 1.20
CA ARG A 48 -1.73 6.64 -0.25
C ARG A 48 -2.77 5.53 -0.54
N LEU A 49 -2.73 4.44 0.22
CA LEU A 49 -3.71 3.36 0.09
C LEU A 49 -5.13 3.81 0.46
N ALA A 50 -5.28 4.58 1.55
CA ALA A 50 -6.58 5.11 1.96
C ALA A 50 -7.17 6.06 0.90
N LYS A 51 -6.35 6.95 0.34
CA LYS A 51 -6.76 7.84 -0.78
C LYS A 51 -7.20 7.03 -1.99
N LEU A 52 -6.46 5.98 -2.33
CA LEU A 52 -6.80 5.09 -3.44
C LEU A 52 -8.14 4.38 -3.20
N GLN A 53 -8.39 3.87 -1.99
CA GLN A 53 -9.66 3.24 -1.62
C GLN A 53 -10.86 4.20 -1.75
N VAL A 54 -10.70 5.46 -1.31
CA VAL A 54 -11.73 6.50 -1.46
C VAL A 54 -11.99 6.78 -2.94
N LYS A 55 -10.93 6.88 -3.76
CA LYS A 55 -11.03 7.08 -5.22
C LYS A 55 -11.79 5.93 -5.89
N MET A 56 -11.44 4.69 -5.60
CA MET A 56 -12.15 3.50 -6.11
C MET A 56 -13.63 3.55 -5.74
N SER A 57 -13.95 3.89 -4.48
CA SER A 57 -15.32 3.96 -3.99
C SER A 57 -16.14 5.01 -4.72
N LYS A 58 -15.55 6.19 -4.96
CA LYS A 58 -16.16 7.24 -5.76
C LYS A 58 -16.43 6.78 -7.19
N GLU A 59 -15.46 6.15 -7.84
CA GLU A 59 -15.61 5.67 -9.21
C GLU A 59 -16.69 4.59 -9.36
N VAL A 60 -16.87 3.73 -8.34
CA VAL A 60 -17.97 2.75 -8.29
C VAL A 60 -19.31 3.46 -8.17
N ILE A 61 -19.43 4.50 -7.33
CA ILE A 61 -20.66 5.29 -7.20
C ILE A 61 -20.97 5.99 -8.53
N ASP A 62 -19.97 6.63 -9.15
CA ASP A 62 -20.12 7.34 -10.42
C ASP A 62 -20.56 6.38 -11.54
N TYR A 63 -20.02 5.15 -11.58
CA TYR A 63 -20.47 4.11 -12.51
C TYR A 63 -21.95 3.77 -12.32
N HIS A 64 -22.38 3.47 -11.10
CA HIS A 64 -23.78 3.12 -10.84
C HIS A 64 -24.72 4.31 -11.11
N ALA A 65 -24.30 5.54 -10.80
CA ALA A 65 -25.05 6.75 -11.14
C ALA A 65 -25.22 6.91 -12.66
N ALA A 66 -24.14 6.70 -13.43
CA ALA A 66 -24.18 6.75 -14.90
C ALA A 66 -25.09 5.66 -15.48
N VAL A 67 -25.02 4.43 -14.97
CA VAL A 67 -25.89 3.33 -15.40
C VAL A 67 -27.37 3.63 -15.10
N ILE A 68 -27.69 4.11 -13.90
CA ILE A 68 -29.06 4.49 -13.53
C ILE A 68 -29.57 5.63 -14.42
N ASN A 69 -28.71 6.61 -14.72
CA ASN A 69 -29.05 7.72 -15.60
C ASN A 69 -29.32 7.28 -17.04
N GLU A 70 -28.56 6.31 -17.57
CA GLU A 70 -28.83 5.78 -18.92
C GLU A 70 -30.07 4.87 -18.99
N PHE A 71 -30.38 4.16 -17.90
CA PHE A 71 -31.65 3.44 -17.80
C PHE A 71 -32.86 4.38 -17.68
N SER A 72 -32.72 5.51 -16.97
CA SER A 72 -33.82 6.47 -16.80
C SER A 72 -34.06 7.32 -18.06
N SER A 73 -33.02 7.59 -18.85
CA SER A 73 -33.10 8.41 -20.06
C SER A 73 -33.69 7.68 -21.27
N SER A 74 -33.44 6.37 -21.42
CA SER A 74 -33.98 5.58 -22.52
C SER A 74 -33.95 4.07 -22.20
N PRO A 75 -35.03 3.52 -21.59
CA PRO A 75 -35.02 2.18 -21.01
C PRO A 75 -34.76 1.03 -22.00
N ASN A 76 -35.02 1.23 -23.30
CA ASN A 76 -35.10 0.14 -24.29
C ASN A 76 -34.41 0.46 -25.63
N SER A 77 -33.52 1.47 -25.68
CA SER A 77 -32.79 1.74 -26.93
C SER A 77 -31.52 0.89 -27.01
N HIS A 78 -31.20 0.42 -28.22
CA HIS A 78 -29.94 -0.26 -28.52
C HIS A 78 -28.72 0.58 -28.09
N ASP A 79 -28.84 1.91 -28.18
CA ASP A 79 -27.80 2.85 -27.76
C ASP A 79 -27.54 2.84 -26.26
N SER A 80 -28.57 2.63 -25.42
CA SER A 80 -28.43 2.54 -23.96
C SER A 80 -27.60 1.32 -23.56
N PHE A 81 -27.83 0.18 -24.21
CA PHE A 81 -27.04 -1.04 -23.98
C PHE A 81 -25.59 -0.89 -24.44
N SER A 82 -25.35 -0.21 -25.57
CA SER A 82 -24.00 0.10 -26.05
C SER A 82 -23.23 0.95 -25.03
N LYS A 83 -23.85 2.01 -24.53
CA LYS A 83 -23.25 2.90 -23.52
C LYS A 83 -22.99 2.21 -22.18
N ILE A 84 -23.90 1.33 -21.72
CA ILE A 84 -23.66 0.52 -20.52
C ILE A 84 -22.47 -0.44 -20.73
N GLY A 85 -22.32 -0.98 -21.95
CA GLY A 85 -21.15 -1.77 -22.34
C GLY A 85 -19.85 -0.97 -22.26
N GLU A 86 -19.84 0.28 -22.75
CA GLU A 86 -18.71 1.20 -22.63
C GLU A 86 -18.38 1.53 -21.16
N LEU A 87 -19.39 1.88 -20.36
CA LEU A 87 -19.23 2.13 -18.92
C LEU A 87 -18.64 0.91 -18.19
N SER A 88 -19.02 -0.30 -18.60
CA SER A 88 -18.49 -1.54 -18.05
C SER A 88 -17.03 -1.77 -18.45
N SER A 89 -16.67 -1.48 -19.70
CA SER A 89 -15.29 -1.56 -20.18
C SER A 89 -14.38 -0.57 -19.43
N ASP A 90 -14.87 0.66 -19.22
CA ASP A 90 -14.19 1.68 -18.44
C ASP A 90 -14.00 1.27 -16.98
N ALA A 91 -15.00 0.63 -16.37
CA ALA A 91 -14.90 0.12 -15.00
C ALA A 91 -13.82 -0.98 -14.88
N VAL A 92 -13.73 -1.89 -15.86
CA VAL A 92 -12.69 -2.92 -15.92
C VAL A 92 -11.29 -2.31 -16.09
N ASN A 93 -11.14 -1.33 -16.98
CA ASN A 93 -9.88 -0.63 -17.19
C ASN A 93 -9.42 0.11 -15.93
N LYS A 94 -10.36 0.77 -15.23
CA LYS A 94 -10.08 1.42 -13.93
C LYS A 94 -9.64 0.40 -12.89
N ALA A 95 -10.30 -0.75 -12.78
CA ALA A 95 -9.91 -1.81 -11.85
C ALA A 95 -8.48 -2.34 -12.12
N PHE A 96 -8.11 -2.50 -13.40
CA PHE A 96 -6.74 -2.85 -13.77
C PHE A 96 -5.74 -1.75 -13.40
N SER A 97 -6.07 -0.49 -13.68
CA SER A 97 -5.24 0.67 -13.28
C SER A 97 -5.04 0.73 -11.76
N HIS A 98 -6.10 0.53 -10.99
CA HIS A 98 -6.07 0.51 -9.53
C HIS A 98 -5.19 -0.61 -8.97
N SER A 99 -5.18 -1.77 -9.64
CA SER A 99 -4.31 -2.90 -9.26
C SER A 99 -2.83 -2.55 -9.46
N LYS A 100 -2.52 -1.81 -10.53
CA LYS A 100 -1.18 -1.25 -10.75
C LYS A 100 -0.85 -0.19 -9.70
N ASP A 101 -1.76 0.72 -9.39
CA ASP A 101 -1.55 1.77 -8.38
C ASP A 101 -1.23 1.17 -7.00
N VAL A 102 -1.90 0.08 -6.61
CA VAL A 102 -1.58 -0.67 -5.38
C VAL A 102 -0.17 -1.24 -5.42
N TYR A 103 0.22 -1.87 -6.54
CA TYR A 103 1.56 -2.42 -6.71
C TYR A 103 2.64 -1.34 -6.65
N ASP A 104 2.42 -0.21 -7.32
CA ASP A 104 3.34 0.92 -7.34
C ASP A 104 3.52 1.50 -5.92
N ILE A 105 2.43 1.68 -5.16
CA ILE A 105 2.51 2.11 -3.75
C ILE A 105 3.35 1.13 -2.93
N PHE A 106 3.13 -0.17 -3.10
CA PHE A 106 3.87 -1.20 -2.35
C PHE A 106 5.36 -1.21 -2.74
N SER A 107 5.66 -1.17 -4.03
CA SER A 107 7.02 -1.17 -4.56
C SER A 107 7.81 0.07 -4.10
N ASP A 108 7.19 1.26 -4.18
CA ASP A 108 7.76 2.51 -3.67
C ASP A 108 8.08 2.41 -2.18
N SER A 109 7.12 1.91 -1.39
CA SER A 109 7.26 1.78 0.07
C SER A 109 8.37 0.80 0.44
N GLN A 110 8.44 -0.33 -0.26
CA GLN A 110 9.51 -1.32 -0.07
C GLN A 110 10.87 -0.72 -0.38
N ASN A 111 11.01 0.01 -1.50
CA ASN A 111 12.26 0.65 -1.91
C ASN A 111 12.70 1.72 -0.88
N GLU A 112 11.77 2.53 -0.38
CA GLU A 112 12.04 3.54 0.65
C GLU A 112 12.51 2.90 1.96
N ILE A 113 11.81 1.85 2.42
CA ILE A 113 12.19 1.09 3.62
C ILE A 113 13.57 0.44 3.44
N SER A 114 13.84 -0.19 2.30
CA SER A 114 15.14 -0.82 2.02
C SER A 114 16.28 0.20 2.03
N LYS A 115 16.06 1.43 1.52
CA LYS A 115 17.05 2.51 1.59
C LYS A 115 17.31 2.97 3.02
N LEU A 116 16.28 3.07 3.85
CA LEU A 116 16.41 3.47 5.26
C LEU A 116 17.20 2.41 6.06
N ILE A 117 16.91 1.13 5.83
CA ILE A 117 17.64 0.01 6.45
C ILE A 117 19.09 -0.02 5.95
N GLY A 118 19.32 0.14 4.64
CA GLY A 118 20.67 0.16 4.08
C GLY A 118 21.54 1.30 4.61
N LYS A 119 20.95 2.48 4.85
CA LYS A 119 21.65 3.63 5.47
C LYS A 119 21.97 3.39 6.94
N ALA A 120 21.06 2.75 7.69
CA ALA A 120 21.30 2.41 9.09
C ALA A 120 22.42 1.36 9.26
N SER A 121 22.52 0.39 8.34
CA SER A 121 23.56 -0.65 8.40
C SER A 121 24.96 -0.18 7.97
N ASN A 122 25.12 1.03 7.39
CA ASN A 122 26.42 1.51 6.89
C ASN A 122 26.67 2.99 7.26
N PRO A 123 26.99 3.30 8.53
CA PRO A 123 27.17 4.69 8.99
C PRO A 123 28.47 5.38 8.51
N MET A 124 29.39 4.67 7.82
CA MET A 124 30.68 5.20 7.33
C MET A 124 30.67 5.46 5.82
N MET A 125 29.91 6.46 5.36
CA MET A 125 30.13 7.13 4.06
C MET A 125 29.64 8.59 4.18
N LEU A 126 30.16 9.28 5.18
CA LEU A 126 30.15 10.75 5.26
C LEU A 126 31.62 11.17 5.35
N ASP A 127 32.22 11.38 4.19
CA ASP A 127 33.28 12.36 3.96
C ASP A 127 32.75 13.37 2.93
#